data_AF-A0A4Q3HPW7-F1
#
_entry.id   AF-A0A4Q3HPW7-F1
#
_cell.length_a   1.000
_cell.length_b   1.000
_cell.length_c   1.000
_cell.angle_alpha   90.00
_cell.angle_beta   90.00
_cell.angle_gamma   90.00
#
_symmetry.space_group_name_H-M   'P 1'
#
loop_
_entity.id
_entity.type
_entity.pdbx_description
1 polymer ?
#
loop_
_entity_poly.entity_id
_entity_poly.type
_entity_poly.pdbx_seq_one_letter_code
_entity_poly.pdbx_strand_id
1 'polypeptide(L)'
;MQGELVRAGQLRPPETRPEERLRPDRLRSDCPVLLSQSLVLRAPHEDDIDALAHLANNANIATMVSRMPHPYTSKDAADFVRRTNAGEIGKCVYAVTRAD
;
A
#
# COMPACT_ATOMS: atom_id res chain seq x y z
N MET A 1 -46.30 -11.45 56.07
CA MET A 1 -46.23 -12.79 55.45
C MET A 1 -47.14 -12.74 54.22
N GLN A 2 -46.57 -12.76 53.00
CA GLN A 2 -47.23 -12.70 51.66
C GLN A 2 -47.75 -11.30 51.24
N GLY A 3 -47.83 -10.86 49.98
CA GLY A 3 -47.12 -11.10 48.69
C GLY A 3 -46.54 -9.74 48.21
N GLU A 4 -46.08 -9.45 47.00
CA GLU A 4 -46.40 -9.92 45.66
C GLU A 4 -45.31 -9.44 44.67
N LEU A 5 -44.98 -10.31 43.71
CA LEU A 5 -44.72 -10.02 42.30
C LEU A 5 -43.76 -8.87 41.91
N VAL A 6 -42.48 -9.18 41.65
CA VAL A 6 -41.69 -8.44 40.65
C VAL A 6 -40.91 -9.40 39.75
N ARG A 7 -41.56 -9.67 38.61
CA ARG A 7 -41.03 -9.80 37.24
C ARG A 7 -39.68 -10.54 37.07
N ALA A 8 -39.81 -11.75 36.51
CA ALA A 8 -38.74 -12.56 35.95
C ALA A 8 -37.70 -11.76 35.17
N GLY A 9 -36.44 -12.14 35.37
CA GLY A 9 -35.27 -11.55 34.75
C GLY A 9 -35.41 -11.48 33.23
N GLN A 10 -35.32 -10.27 32.69
CA GLN A 10 -34.95 -10.09 31.30
C GLN A 10 -33.46 -10.44 31.18
N LEU A 11 -33.18 -11.70 30.87
CA LEU A 11 -31.92 -12.07 30.25
C LEU A 11 -31.87 -11.36 28.90
N ARG A 12 -31.21 -10.20 28.88
CA ARG A 12 -30.83 -9.51 27.66
C ARG A 12 -29.93 -10.48 26.89
N PRO A 13 -30.27 -10.88 25.65
CA PRO A 13 -29.37 -11.71 24.86
C PRO A 13 -28.03 -10.97 24.74
N PRO A 14 -26.88 -11.67 24.77
CA PRO A 14 -25.61 -10.99 24.59
C PRO A 14 -25.68 -10.28 23.27
N GLU A 15 -25.67 -8.94 23.33
CA GLU A 15 -25.60 -8.08 22.16
C GLU A 15 -24.40 -8.60 21.38
N THR A 16 -24.67 -9.26 20.25
CA THR A 16 -23.67 -9.75 19.32
C THR A 16 -22.75 -8.58 19.08
N ARG A 17 -21.55 -8.67 19.66
CA ARG A 17 -20.47 -7.69 19.47
C ARG A 17 -20.50 -7.39 17.98
N PRO A 18 -20.71 -6.12 17.57
CA PRO A 18 -20.80 -5.82 16.15
C PRO A 18 -19.53 -6.40 15.57
N GLU A 19 -19.71 -7.42 14.72
CA GLU A 19 -18.63 -8.21 14.15
C GLU A 19 -17.55 -7.21 13.84
N GLU A 20 -16.46 -7.31 14.61
CA GLU A 20 -15.34 -6.39 14.58
C GLU A 20 -15.00 -6.31 13.13
N ARG A 21 -15.48 -5.24 12.48
CA ARG A 21 -15.77 -5.21 11.05
C ARG A 21 -14.43 -5.45 10.42
N LEU A 22 -14.12 -6.72 10.14
CA LEU A 22 -12.75 -7.23 10.07
C LEU A 22 -12.13 -6.32 9.04
N ARG A 23 -11.35 -5.35 9.52
CA ARG A 23 -10.71 -4.39 8.64
C ARG A 23 -9.87 -5.32 7.82
N PRO A 24 -10.18 -5.52 6.52
CA PRO A 24 -9.63 -6.62 5.77
C PRO A 24 -8.16 -6.58 6.09
N ASP A 25 -7.70 -7.67 6.71
CA ASP A 25 -6.34 -7.86 7.10
C ASP A 25 -5.53 -7.27 5.97
N ARG A 26 -4.81 -6.17 6.22
CA ARG A 26 -4.11 -5.43 5.18
C ARG A 26 -3.04 -6.38 4.70
N LEU A 27 -3.41 -7.31 3.84
CA LEU A 27 -2.55 -8.13 3.01
C LEU A 27 -1.76 -7.11 2.23
N ARG A 28 -0.58 -6.88 2.77
CA ARG A 28 0.20 -5.65 2.68
C ARG A 28 0.98 -5.61 1.36
N SER A 29 0.46 -6.26 0.32
CA SER A 29 1.26 -6.68 -0.84
C SER A 29 0.55 -6.57 -2.18
N ASP A 30 -0.79 -6.49 -2.22
CA ASP A 30 -1.47 -6.23 -3.48
C ASP A 30 -1.47 -4.72 -3.72
N CYS A 31 -0.46 -4.22 -4.42
CA CYS A 31 -0.51 -2.90 -5.04
C CYS A 31 -1.43 -3.02 -6.26
N PRO A 32 -2.72 -2.68 -6.19
CA PRO A 32 -3.65 -2.91 -7.28
C PRO A 32 -3.21 -2.16 -8.54
N VAL A 33 -3.33 -2.80 -9.70
CA VAL A 33 -3.12 -2.10 -10.97
C VAL A 33 -4.28 -1.14 -11.18
N LEU A 34 -3.99 0.16 -11.31
CA LEU A 34 -4.99 1.18 -11.60
C LEU A 34 -4.87 1.61 -13.05
N LEU A 35 -5.99 1.57 -13.76
CA LEU A 35 -6.09 1.90 -15.18
C LEU A 35 -6.85 3.21 -15.35
N SER A 36 -6.34 4.07 -16.23
CA SER A 36 -6.99 5.30 -16.71
C SER A 36 -7.00 5.28 -18.24
N GLN A 37 -7.59 6.31 -18.85
CA GLN A 37 -7.68 6.44 -20.31
C GLN A 37 -6.30 6.47 -20.99
N SER A 38 -5.27 7.00 -20.31
CA SER A 38 -3.92 7.17 -20.88
C SER A 38 -2.79 6.67 -19.99
N LEU A 39 -3.08 6.27 -18.75
CA LEU A 39 -2.08 5.93 -17.75
C LEU A 39 -2.41 4.61 -17.06
N VAL A 40 -1.36 3.86 -16.75
CA VAL A 40 -1.38 2.63 -15.97
C VAL A 40 -0.47 2.79 -14.76
N LEU A 41 -1.02 2.62 -13.57
CA LEU A 41 -0.27 2.53 -12.32
C LEU A 41 -0.16 1.06 -11.96
N ARG A 42 1.06 0.54 -11.96
CA ARG A 42 1.34 -0.86 -11.60
C ARG A 42 2.47 -0.94 -10.59
N ALA A 43 2.65 -2.10 -9.95
CA ALA A 43 3.85 -2.34 -9.16
C ALA A 43 5.12 -2.17 -10.06
N PRO A 44 6.21 -1.61 -9.52
CA PRO A 44 7.47 -1.52 -10.26
C PRO A 44 7.98 -2.91 -10.66
N HIS A 45 8.41 -3.01 -11.91
CA HIS A 45 8.95 -4.24 -12.50
C HIS A 45 10.45 -4.08 -12.76
N GLU A 46 11.14 -5.19 -13.00
CA GLU A 46 12.57 -5.18 -13.32
C GLU A 46 12.86 -4.45 -14.64
N ASP A 47 11.94 -4.48 -15.59
CA ASP A 47 12.08 -3.74 -16.86
C ASP A 47 12.08 -2.21 -16.67
N ASP A 48 11.60 -1.72 -15.52
CA ASP A 48 11.63 -0.29 -15.20
C ASP A 48 13.00 0.18 -14.70
N ILE A 49 13.93 -0.73 -14.40
CA ILE A 49 15.23 -0.42 -13.76
C ILE A 49 16.03 0.59 -14.59
N ASP A 50 16.14 0.36 -15.90
CA ASP A 50 16.94 1.24 -16.77
C ASP A 50 16.27 2.62 -16.91
N ALA A 51 14.94 2.65 -17.04
CA ALA A 51 14.18 3.89 -17.10
C ALA A 51 14.29 4.67 -15.78
N LEU A 52 14.19 3.99 -14.63
CA LEU A 52 14.37 4.57 -13.31
C LEU A 52 15.77 5.16 -13.15
N ALA A 53 16.81 4.42 -13.53
CA ALA A 53 18.19 4.90 -13.44
C ALA A 53 18.44 6.12 -14.33
N HIS A 54 17.88 6.13 -15.54
CA HIS A 54 17.97 7.27 -16.43
C HIS A 54 17.25 8.51 -15.87
N LEU A 55 16.01 8.36 -15.40
CA LEU A 55 15.21 9.45 -14.84
C LEU A 55 15.81 10.00 -13.54
N ALA A 56 16.35 9.13 -12.69
CA ALA A 56 16.99 9.51 -11.43
C ALA A 56 18.28 10.31 -11.61
N ASN A 57 19.02 10.07 -12.71
CA ASN A 57 20.23 10.83 -13.02
C ASN A 57 19.97 12.16 -13.73
N ASN A 58 18.72 12.50 -14.04
CA ASN A 58 18.40 13.83 -14.53
C ASN A 58 18.72 14.86 -13.44
N ALA A 59 19.66 15.77 -13.70
CA ALA A 59 20.11 16.76 -12.72
C ALA A 59 18.96 17.59 -12.14
N ASN A 60 17.95 17.91 -12.95
CA ASN A 60 16.77 18.66 -12.48
C ASN A 60 15.95 17.88 -11.44
N ILE A 61 15.98 16.55 -11.50
CA ILE A 61 15.28 15.66 -10.54
C ILE A 61 16.19 15.35 -9.35
N ALA A 62 17.45 15.00 -9.61
CA ALA A 62 18.42 14.65 -8.56
C ALA A 62 18.60 15.79 -7.55
N THR A 63 18.58 17.05 -7.99
CA THR A 63 18.67 18.22 -7.09
C THR A 63 17.43 18.42 -6.22
N MET A 64 16.27 17.89 -6.63
CA MET A 64 15.00 18.04 -5.90
C MET A 64 14.81 16.97 -4.81
N VAL A 65 15.63 15.92 -4.82
CA VAL A 65 15.48 14.77 -3.92
C VAL A 65 16.71 14.66 -3.01
N SER A 66 16.59 15.15 -1.76
CA SER A 66 17.72 15.25 -0.81
C SER A 66 18.35 13.92 -0.37
N ARG A 67 17.79 12.77 -0.76
CA ARG A 67 18.23 11.43 -0.33
C ARG A 67 18.71 10.53 -1.47
N MET A 68 18.77 11.03 -2.70
CA MET A 68 19.12 10.19 -3.84
C MET A 68 20.64 10.09 -3.99
N PRO A 69 21.22 8.88 -4.03
CA PRO A 69 22.64 8.73 -4.34
C PRO A 69 22.91 9.19 -5.78
N HIS A 70 24.04 9.87 -6.01
CA HIS A 70 24.45 10.30 -7.33
C HIS A 70 25.93 9.92 -7.57
N PRO A 71 26.27 9.29 -8.72
CA PRO A 71 25.36 8.83 -9.78
C PRO A 71 24.46 7.68 -9.31
N TYR A 72 23.21 7.67 -9.76
CA TYR A 72 22.23 6.64 -9.42
C TYR A 72 22.40 5.45 -10.37
N THR A 73 22.76 4.28 -9.86
CA THR A 73 23.11 3.13 -10.71
C THR A 73 21.91 2.21 -10.95
N SER A 74 21.98 1.35 -11.98
CA SER A 74 20.98 0.31 -12.21
C SER A 74 20.86 -0.66 -11.02
N LYS A 75 21.93 -0.83 -10.23
CA LYS A 75 21.89 -1.62 -9.00
C LYS A 75 21.03 -0.94 -7.92
N ASP A 76 21.14 0.37 -7.78
CA ASP A 76 20.31 1.13 -6.84
C ASP A 76 18.83 1.10 -7.24
N ALA A 77 18.55 1.16 -8.55
CA ALA A 77 17.21 0.98 -9.11
C ALA A 77 16.65 -0.42 -8.83
N ALA A 78 17.45 -1.48 -9.06
CA ALA A 78 17.06 -2.86 -8.76
C ALA A 78 16.77 -3.06 -7.27
N ASP A 79 17.63 -2.52 -6.40
CA ASP A 79 17.42 -2.56 -4.95
C ASP A 79 16.16 -1.80 -4.54
N PHE A 80 15.84 -0.67 -5.18
CA PHE A 80 14.61 0.07 -4.95
C PHE A 80 13.36 -0.74 -5.34
N VAL A 81 13.34 -1.37 -6.50
CA VAL A 81 12.23 -2.24 -6.96
C VAL A 81 12.04 -3.42 -6.00
N ARG A 82 13.13 -4.09 -5.61
CA ARG A 82 13.11 -5.22 -4.68
C ARG A 82 12.52 -4.83 -3.32
N ARG A 83 13.03 -3.75 -2.72
CA ARG A 83 12.58 -3.26 -1.40
C ARG A 83 11.14 -2.74 -1.43
N THR A 84 10.74 -2.18 -2.56
CA THR A 84 9.36 -1.78 -2.81
C THR A 84 8.42 -2.98 -2.82
N ASN A 85 8.76 -4.03 -3.57
CA ASN A 85 7.96 -5.25 -3.67
C ASN A 85 7.94 -6.02 -2.34
N ALA A 86 9.00 -5.92 -1.53
CA ALA A 86 9.06 -6.43 -0.17
C ALA A 86 8.25 -5.59 0.86
N GLY A 87 7.70 -4.43 0.45
CA GLY A 87 6.92 -3.55 1.34
C GLY A 87 7.75 -2.76 2.35
N GLU A 88 9.08 -2.70 2.18
CA GLU A 88 10.00 -2.00 3.10
C GLU A 88 9.95 -0.48 2.97
N ILE A 89 9.51 0.01 1.80
CA ILE A 89 9.56 1.44 1.43
C ILE A 89 8.24 2.17 1.75
N GLY A 90 7.14 1.46 2.06
CA GLY A 90 5.89 2.06 2.53
C GLY A 90 4.61 1.41 2.01
N LYS A 91 3.50 2.18 2.07
CA LYS A 91 2.14 1.75 1.70
C LYS A 91 1.95 1.88 0.17
N CYS A 92 2.43 0.89 -0.59
CA CYS A 92 2.34 0.77 -2.05
C CYS A 92 3.08 1.85 -2.85
N VAL A 93 4.03 1.43 -3.67
CA VAL A 93 4.72 2.28 -4.66
C VAL A 93 4.23 1.87 -6.04
N TYR A 94 4.05 2.84 -6.93
CA TYR A 94 3.57 2.60 -8.29
C TYR A 94 4.58 3.10 -9.32
N ALA A 95 4.79 2.31 -10.37
CA ALA A 95 5.31 2.78 -11.64
C ALA A 95 4.14 3.35 -12.46
N VAL A 96 4.30 4.57 -12.95
CA VAL A 96 3.33 5.24 -13.83
C VAL A 96 3.80 5.08 -15.26
N THR A 97 3.03 4.37 -16.06
CA THR A 97 3.31 4.09 -17.47
C THR A 97 2.17 4.57 -18.35
N ARG A 98 2.43 4.77 -19.65
CA ARG A 98 1.35 5.05 -20.61
C ARG A 98 0.57 3.76 -20.90
N ALA A 99 -0.71 3.89 -21.19
CA ALA A 99 -1.60 2.77 -21.49
C ALA A 99 -1.55 2.29 -22.96
N ASP A 100 -0.75 2.96 -23.81
CA ASP A 100 -0.65 2.76 -25.27
C ASP A 100 0.55 1.89 -25.64
#